data_AF-A0A662BZP6-F1
#
_entry.id   AF-A0A662BZP6-F1
#
_cell.length_a   1.000
_cell.length_b   1.000
_cell.length_c   1.000
_cell.angle_alpha   90.00
_cell.angle_beta   90.00
_cell.angle_gamma   90.00
#
_symmetry.space_group_name_H-M   'P 1'
#
loop_
_entity.id
_entity.type
_entity.pdbx_description
1 polymer ?
#
loop_
_entity_poly.entity_id
_entity_poly.type
_entity_poly.pdbx_seq_one_letter_code
_entity_poly.pdbx_strand_id
1 'polypeptide(L)'
;MLNQKINWKILALLLLFNQNIFAQLTIDEIINKHLKIIGTLDDKRKITSFEIGGTFTQNKFQLPIKMWGIVPNHLRMNMVFNGIDFIKVSNGTIDWELNPMKDTLTIKDGK
;
A
#
# COMPACT_ATOMS: atom_id res chain seq x y z
N MET A 1 13.61 -59.80 18.53
CA MET A 1 13.83 -58.41 18.98
C MET A 1 15.08 -57.88 18.30
N LEU A 2 14.94 -57.06 17.25
CA LEU A 2 16.08 -56.42 16.58
C LEU A 2 16.38 -55.09 17.27
N ASN A 3 17.53 -55.01 17.94
CA ASN A 3 17.94 -53.81 18.68
C ASN A 3 18.71 -52.88 17.71
N GLN A 4 18.02 -51.94 17.07
CA GLN A 4 18.68 -50.94 16.22
C GLN A 4 19.43 -49.93 17.10
N LYS A 5 20.77 -50.00 17.09
CA LYS A 5 21.64 -48.99 17.72
C LYS A 5 21.56 -47.70 16.91
N ILE A 6 20.88 -46.69 17.44
CA ILE A 6 20.81 -45.35 16.85
C ILE A 6 22.21 -44.73 16.83
N ASN A 7 22.67 -44.35 15.65
CA ASN A 7 23.98 -43.74 15.45
C ASN A 7 23.91 -42.25 15.79
N TRP A 8 24.42 -41.89 16.96
CA TRP A 8 24.35 -40.53 17.54
C TRP A 8 24.86 -39.42 16.60
N LYS A 9 25.81 -39.75 15.71
CA LYS A 9 26.32 -38.81 14.70
C LYS A 9 25.26 -38.43 13.66
N ILE A 10 24.40 -39.37 13.28
CA ILE A 10 23.28 -39.14 12.35
C ILE A 10 22.21 -38.29 13.03
N LEU A 11 21.95 -38.55 14.31
CA LEU A 11 21.01 -37.76 15.11
C LEU A 11 21.48 -36.30 15.24
N ALA A 12 22.78 -36.08 15.50
CA ALA A 12 23.36 -34.74 15.57
C ALA A 12 23.30 -34.00 14.23
N LEU A 13 23.52 -34.70 13.11
CA LEU A 13 23.44 -34.11 11.76
C LEU A 13 21.99 -33.71 11.40
N LEU A 14 21.00 -34.53 11.77
CA LEU A 14 19.57 -34.24 11.57
C LEU A 14 19.09 -33.04 12.42
N LEU A 15 19.65 -32.87 13.62
CA LEU A 15 19.34 -31.73 14.49
C LEU A 15 19.85 -30.39 13.93
N LEU A 16 20.99 -30.39 13.20
CA LEU A 16 21.55 -29.17 12.61
C LEU A 16 20.78 -28.72 11.36
N PHE A 17 20.22 -29.64 10.56
CA PHE A 17 19.43 -29.29 9.39
C PHE A 17 18.07 -28.65 9.72
N ASN A 18 17.49 -28.95 10.89
CA ASN A 18 16.19 -28.42 11.30
C ASN A 18 16.19 -26.93 11.69
N GLN A 19 17.36 -26.33 11.95
CA GLN A 19 17.40 -24.95 12.46
C GLN A 19 17.13 -23.88 11.39
N ASN A 20 17.34 -24.19 10.11
CA ASN A 20 17.20 -23.21 9.02
C ASN A 20 15.75 -23.01 8.52
N ILE A 21 14.83 -23.91 8.88
CA ILE A 21 13.44 -23.86 8.37
C ILE A 21 12.57 -22.92 9.22
N PHE A 22 12.88 -22.75 10.51
CA PHE A 22 12.05 -21.97 11.44
C PHE A 22 12.41 -20.49 11.54
N ALA A 23 13.47 -20.03 10.85
CA ALA A 23 13.97 -18.66 10.96
C ALA A 23 13.57 -17.73 9.79
N GLN A 24 12.90 -18.25 8.76
CA GLN A 24 12.40 -17.41 7.66
C GLN A 24 11.04 -16.84 8.03
N LEU A 25 11.03 -15.55 8.37
CA LEU A 25 9.80 -14.75 8.40
C LEU A 25 9.13 -14.84 7.03
N THR A 26 7.89 -15.28 7.03
CA THR A 26 7.07 -15.33 5.82
C THR A 26 6.74 -13.90 5.35
N ILE A 27 6.45 -13.75 4.06
CA ILE A 27 6.01 -12.46 3.49
C ILE A 27 4.79 -11.92 4.25
N ASP A 28 3.86 -12.81 4.61
CA ASP A 28 2.66 -12.45 5.36
C ASP A 28 2.97 -11.94 6.77
N GLU A 29 3.93 -12.54 7.47
CA GLU A 29 4.37 -12.05 8.78
C GLU A 29 5.03 -10.67 8.69
N ILE A 30 5.81 -10.41 7.63
CA ILE A 30 6.42 -9.10 7.39
C ILE A 30 5.34 -8.04 7.16
N ILE A 31 4.37 -8.34 6.29
CA ILE A 31 3.25 -7.44 5.99
C ILE A 31 2.42 -7.20 7.26
N ASN A 32 2.02 -8.25 7.97
CA ASN A 32 1.22 -8.14 9.19
C ASN A 32 1.94 -7.35 10.28
N LYS A 33 3.25 -7.53 10.45
CA LYS A 33 4.04 -6.76 11.40
C LYS A 33 4.10 -5.28 11.02
N HIS A 34 4.27 -4.97 9.73
CA HIS A 34 4.24 -3.59 9.24
C HIS A 34 2.87 -2.94 9.44
N LEU A 35 1.80 -3.61 9.04
CA LEU A 35 0.41 -3.14 9.18
C LEU A 35 0.02 -2.92 10.66
N LYS A 36 0.52 -3.76 11.57
CA LYS A 36 0.32 -3.60 13.02
C LYS A 36 1.05 -2.38 13.58
N ILE A 37 2.25 -2.06 13.07
CA ILE A 37 3.02 -0.88 13.50
C ILE A 37 2.38 0.42 13.00
N ILE A 38 1.96 0.46 11.73
CA ILE A 38 1.33 1.66 11.15
C ILE A 38 -0.12 1.86 11.63
N GLY A 39 -0.67 0.89 12.38
CA GLY A 39 -1.97 1.01 13.04
C GLY A 39 -3.18 0.72 12.14
N THR A 40 -2.99 0.14 10.96
CA THR A 40 -4.10 -0.18 10.03
C THR A 40 -4.94 -1.39 10.45
N LEU A 41 -4.45 -2.24 11.36
CA LEU A 41 -5.17 -3.43 11.83
C LEU A 41 -6.04 -3.20 13.07
N ASP A 42 -5.94 -2.05 13.73
CA ASP A 42 -6.71 -1.72 14.94
C ASP A 42 -7.80 -0.70 14.56
N ASP A 43 -9.07 -1.15 14.50
CA ASP A 43 -10.24 -0.37 14.05
C ASP A 43 -10.42 0.98 14.78
N LYS A 44 -9.79 1.13 15.95
CA LYS A 44 -9.86 2.33 16.79
C LYS A 44 -8.97 3.48 16.32
N ARG A 45 -8.07 3.26 15.35
CA ARG A 45 -7.18 4.29 14.75
C ARG A 45 -7.39 4.44 13.25
N LYS A 46 -8.59 4.16 12.76
CA LYS A 46 -8.92 4.24 11.35
C LYS A 46 -8.85 5.71 10.89
N ILE A 47 -7.90 6.01 9.99
CA ILE A 47 -7.87 7.30 9.29
C ILE A 47 -9.20 7.41 8.54
N THR A 48 -10.03 8.37 8.91
CA THR A 48 -11.34 8.61 8.29
C THR A 48 -11.23 9.59 7.13
N SER A 49 -10.31 10.54 7.24
CA SER A 49 -10.01 11.51 6.20
C SER A 49 -8.56 11.94 6.27
N PHE A 50 -8.05 12.45 5.15
CA PHE A 50 -6.71 12.98 5.06
C PHE A 50 -6.67 14.17 4.10
N GLU A 51 -5.73 15.08 4.34
CA GLU A 51 -5.32 16.12 3.41
C GLU A 51 -3.81 15.98 3.16
N ILE A 52 -3.43 15.99 1.89
CA ILE A 52 -2.04 15.92 1.45
C ILE A 52 -1.81 17.12 0.53
N GLY A 53 -0.90 18.01 0.94
CA GLY A 53 -0.42 19.11 0.13
C GLY A 53 1.07 18.96 -0.15
N GLY A 54 1.50 19.25 -1.38
CA GLY A 54 2.91 19.16 -1.71
C GLY A 54 3.21 19.53 -3.15
N THR A 55 4.42 19.18 -3.57
CA THR A 55 4.89 19.35 -4.95
C THR A 55 5.20 17.98 -5.52
N PHE A 56 4.48 17.59 -6.57
CA PHE A 56 4.72 16.38 -7.33
C PHE A 56 5.78 16.64 -8.40
N THR A 57 6.85 15.86 -8.42
CA THR A 57 7.92 16.02 -9.42
C THR A 57 7.85 14.91 -10.46
N GLN A 58 7.67 15.29 -11.73
CA GLN A 58 7.68 14.34 -12.85
C GLN A 58 8.34 14.98 -14.07
N ASN A 59 9.27 14.29 -14.73
CA ASN A 59 9.93 14.75 -15.96
C ASN A 59 10.45 16.19 -15.89
N LYS A 60 11.13 16.55 -14.78
CA LYS A 60 11.65 17.90 -14.46
C LYS A 60 10.59 18.97 -14.18
N PHE A 61 9.30 18.65 -14.24
CA PHE A 61 8.22 19.54 -13.82
C PHE A 61 7.94 19.37 -12.33
N GLN A 62 7.69 20.49 -11.65
CA GLN A 62 7.24 20.56 -10.27
C GLN A 62 5.80 21.05 -10.26
N LEU A 63 4.89 20.18 -9.86
CA LEU A 63 3.45 20.41 -9.93
C LEU A 63 2.90 20.51 -8.51
N PRO A 64 2.43 21.68 -8.06
CA PRO A 64 1.73 21.76 -6.79
C PRO A 64 0.47 20.89 -6.84
N ILE A 65 0.32 20.04 -5.83
CA ILE A 65 -0.80 19.13 -5.66
C ILE A 65 -1.43 19.34 -4.30
N LYS A 66 -2.76 19.35 -4.27
CA LYS A 66 -3.55 19.18 -3.05
C LYS A 66 -4.51 18.02 -3.25
N MET A 67 -4.58 17.15 -2.27
CA MET A 67 -5.41 15.97 -2.29
C MET A 67 -6.15 15.85 -0.97
N TRP A 68 -7.43 15.56 -1.05
CA TRP A 68 -8.31 15.28 0.09
C TRP A 68 -8.94 13.92 -0.12
N GLY A 69 -8.94 13.09 0.92
CA GLY A 69 -9.61 11.80 0.87
C GLY A 69 -10.51 11.59 2.07
N ILE A 70 -11.64 10.92 1.85
CA ILE A 70 -12.46 10.33 2.90
C ILE A 70 -12.48 8.83 2.63
N VAL A 71 -11.97 8.06 3.58
CA VAL A 71 -11.81 6.62 3.49
C VAL A 71 -13.20 5.95 3.54
N PRO A 72 -13.48 4.91 2.73
CA PRO A 72 -12.52 4.22 1.87
C PRO A 72 -12.36 4.75 0.44
N ASN A 73 -13.29 5.54 -0.07
CA ASN A 73 -13.47 5.65 -1.53
C ASN A 73 -13.87 7.04 -2.04
N HIS A 74 -13.83 8.08 -1.21
CA HIS A 74 -13.99 9.46 -1.71
C HIS A 74 -12.63 10.13 -1.83
N LEU A 75 -12.38 10.76 -2.97
CA LEU A 75 -11.11 11.41 -3.25
C LEU A 75 -11.34 12.70 -4.04
N ARG A 76 -10.58 13.73 -3.72
CA ARG A 76 -10.42 14.92 -4.56
C ARG A 76 -8.95 15.21 -4.69
N MET A 77 -8.50 15.41 -5.92
CA MET A 77 -7.14 15.82 -6.23
C MET A 77 -7.21 17.04 -7.14
N ASN A 78 -6.51 18.10 -6.72
CA ASN A 78 -6.29 19.29 -7.52
C ASN A 78 -4.79 19.41 -7.78
N MET A 79 -4.43 19.53 -9.05
CA MET A 79 -3.06 19.75 -9.48
C MET A 79 -3.03 20.99 -10.36
N VAL A 80 -2.09 21.90 -10.14
CA VAL A 80 -1.95 23.09 -10.96
C VAL A 80 -0.71 22.95 -11.84
N PHE A 81 -0.86 23.12 -13.15
CA PHE A 81 0.26 23.16 -14.08
C PHE A 81 0.17 24.43 -14.92
N ASN A 82 1.18 25.29 -14.84
CA ASN A 82 1.22 26.57 -15.57
C ASN A 82 -0.05 27.43 -15.38
N GLY A 83 -0.63 27.44 -14.17
CA GLY A 83 -1.86 28.18 -13.85
C GLY A 83 -3.15 27.50 -14.32
N ILE A 84 -3.07 26.29 -14.87
CA ILE A 84 -4.22 25.50 -15.32
C ILE A 84 -4.50 24.42 -14.27
N ASP A 85 -5.76 24.36 -13.82
CA ASP A 85 -6.23 23.38 -12.84
C ASP A 85 -6.61 22.05 -13.49
N PHE A 86 -5.99 20.98 -13.03
CA PHE A 86 -6.34 19.60 -13.31
C PHE A 86 -7.05 19.04 -12.08
N ILE A 87 -8.31 18.64 -12.24
CA ILE A 87 -9.14 18.21 -11.12
C ILE A 87 -9.56 16.77 -11.36
N LYS A 88 -9.33 15.92 -10.37
CA LYS A 88 -9.89 14.56 -10.32
C LYS A 88 -10.72 14.41 -9.05
N VAL A 89 -11.94 13.91 -9.17
CA VAL A 89 -12.85 13.66 -8.05
C VAL A 89 -13.40 12.25 -8.16
N SER A 90 -13.53 11.56 -7.02
CA SER A 90 -14.22 10.28 -6.90
C SER A 90 -15.17 10.32 -5.71
N ASN A 91 -16.39 9.81 -5.88
CA ASN A 91 -17.32 9.57 -4.77
C ASN A 91 -17.39 8.07 -4.40
N GLY A 92 -16.51 7.24 -4.96
CA GLY A 92 -16.47 5.81 -4.72
C GLY A 92 -17.42 4.99 -5.60
N THR A 93 -18.19 5.63 -6.48
CA THR A 93 -18.98 4.97 -7.54
C THR A 93 -18.67 5.54 -8.91
N ILE A 94 -18.38 6.84 -8.98
CA ILE A 94 -18.12 7.59 -10.20
C ILE A 94 -16.85 8.42 -10.00
N ASP A 95 -16.02 8.43 -11.04
CA ASP A 95 -14.83 9.25 -11.17
C ASP A 95 -15.08 10.36 -12.21
N TRP A 96 -14.76 11.59 -11.83
CA TRP A 96 -14.73 12.75 -12.71
C TRP A 96 -13.30 13.22 -12.88
N GLU A 97 -12.91 13.48 -14.12
CA GLU A 97 -11.61 14.05 -14.46
C GLU A 97 -11.82 15.26 -15.38
N LEU A 98 -11.39 16.42 -14.90
CA LEU A 98 -11.29 17.65 -15.67
C LEU A 98 -9.82 17.85 -16.08
N ASN A 99 -9.58 17.73 -17.38
CA ASN A 99 -8.31 18.02 -18.00
C ASN A 99 -8.52 19.14 -19.04
N PRO A 100 -8.16 20.40 -18.72
CA PRO A 100 -8.38 21.53 -19.62
C PRO A 100 -7.63 21.43 -20.95
N MET A 101 -6.61 20.58 -21.06
CA MET A 101 -5.88 20.32 -22.32
C MET A 101 -6.66 19.41 -23.28
N LYS A 102 -7.66 18.68 -22.78
CA LYS A 102 -8.47 17.75 -23.58
C LYS A 102 -9.88 18.28 -23.86
N ASP A 103 -10.20 19.49 -23.39
CA ASP A 103 -11.50 20.17 -23.49
C ASP A 103 -12.72 19.27 -23.20
N THR A 104 -12.53 18.23 -22.38
CA THR A 104 -13.53 17.19 -22.14
C THR A 104 -13.55 16.81 -20.67
N LEU A 105 -14.73 16.91 -20.06
CA LEU A 105 -15.00 16.28 -18.78
C LEU A 105 -15.11 14.78 -19.02
N THR A 106 -14.20 14.02 -18.44
CA THR A 106 -14.23 12.56 -18.51
C THR A 106 -14.95 12.01 -17.28
N ILE A 107 -15.99 11.20 -17.51
CA ILE A 107 -16.73 10.51 -16.46
C ILE A 107 -16.51 9.01 -16.63
N LYS A 108 -16.13 8.32 -15.56
CA LYS A 108 -15.88 6.87 -15.55
C LYS A 108 -16.56 6.23 -14.35
N ASP A 109 -17.02 5.00 -14.52
CA ASP A 109 -17.45 4.19 -13.38
C ASP A 109 -16.23 3.83 -12.52
N GLY A 110 -16.28 4.17 -11.24
CA GLY A 110 -15.28 3.79 -10.24
C GLY A 110 -15.50 2.35 -9.83
N LYS A 111 -14.82 1.41 -10.49
CA LYS A 111 -14.74 0.00 -10.08
C LYS A 111 -13.46 -0.27 -9.30
#